data_AF-A0A0F9USE4-F1
#
_entry.id   AF-A0A0F9USE4-F1
#
_cell.length_a   1.000
_cell.length_b   1.000
_cell.length_c   1.000
_cell.angle_alpha   90.00
_cell.angle_beta   90.00
_cell.angle_gamma   90.00
#
_symmetry.space_group_name_H-M   'P 1'
#
loop_
_entity.id
_entity.type
_entity.pdbx_description
1 polymer ?
#
loop_
_entity_poly.entity_id
_entity_poly.type
_entity_poly.pdbx_seq_one_letter_code
_entity_poly.pdbx_strand_id
1 'polypeptide(L)'
;MTASATTLTPSSATDLGEDHLPSRPASITALMAVQTLRSTVIRPTLTFLGVNLLAAENLVLGTLLATSRLPLECRLANAIGPFAIPTELHTELWDGYLAQQPDQASLIRGLASQHCFLQNPHAELGYNLAYATAIAWLIYQRQGVCLHPQATLAELSRIWQTAYPHRGGRAVDFMDAWASASASELLFTA
;
A
#
# COMPACT_ATOMS: atom_id res chain seq x y z
N MET A 1 63.41 -46.38 3.88
CA MET A 1 62.08 -46.20 3.24
C MET A 1 61.27 -45.33 4.19
N THR A 2 61.49 -44.01 4.19
CA THR A 2 60.71 -42.96 3.49
C THR A 2 59.25 -42.88 3.92
N ALA A 3 58.93 -41.89 4.75
CA ALA A 3 57.69 -41.10 4.65
C ALA A 3 57.83 -39.84 5.53
N SER A 4 58.13 -38.70 4.91
CA SER A 4 57.99 -37.38 5.52
C SER A 4 56.50 -37.02 5.56
N ALA A 5 55.99 -36.63 6.73
CA ALA A 5 54.65 -36.09 6.88
C ALA A 5 54.65 -34.60 6.54
N THR A 6 54.01 -34.24 5.44
CA THR A 6 53.79 -32.85 5.02
C THR A 6 52.68 -32.23 5.85
N THR A 7 53.01 -31.19 6.61
CA THR A 7 52.06 -30.32 7.31
C THR A 7 51.36 -29.42 6.29
N LEU A 8 50.04 -29.58 6.11
CA LEU A 8 49.20 -28.66 5.34
C LEU A 8 48.56 -27.65 6.30
N THR A 9 48.92 -26.39 6.12
CA THR A 9 48.32 -25.21 6.75
C THR A 9 46.86 -25.01 6.29
N PRO A 10 45.95 -24.51 7.14
CA PRO A 10 44.63 -24.10 6.69
C PRO A 10 44.74 -22.78 5.92
N SER A 11 44.30 -22.80 4.66
CA SER A 11 44.12 -21.60 3.84
C SER A 11 42.86 -20.87 4.31
N SER A 12 43.03 -19.65 4.81
CA SER A 12 41.95 -18.72 5.14
C SER A 12 41.10 -18.46 3.89
N ALA A 13 39.88 -18.98 3.87
CA ALA A 13 38.85 -18.53 2.94
C ALA A 13 38.32 -17.19 3.46
N THR A 14 38.77 -16.12 2.81
CA THR A 14 38.17 -14.79 2.91
C THR A 14 36.76 -14.89 2.31
N ASP A 15 35.77 -15.10 3.17
CA ASP A 15 34.35 -15.00 2.83
C ASP A 15 34.04 -13.51 2.62
N LEU A 16 34.16 -13.07 1.36
CA LEU A 16 33.65 -11.78 0.93
C LEU A 16 32.14 -11.89 0.94
N GLY A 17 31.54 -11.48 2.06
CA GLY A 17 30.13 -11.18 2.16
C GLY A 17 29.77 -10.13 1.12
N GLU A 18 29.32 -10.57 -0.05
CA GLU A 18 28.46 -9.76 -0.88
C GLU A 18 27.12 -9.67 -0.17
N ASP A 19 26.93 -8.56 0.56
CA ASP A 19 25.63 -8.06 0.97
C ASP A 19 24.80 -7.79 -0.30
N HIS A 20 24.21 -8.85 -0.84
CA HIS A 20 23.21 -8.75 -1.89
C HIS A 20 21.94 -8.23 -1.24
N LEU A 21 21.89 -6.90 -1.05
CA LEU A 21 20.70 -6.19 -0.63
C LEU A 21 19.58 -6.59 -1.59
N PRO A 22 18.48 -7.22 -1.14
CA PRO A 22 17.44 -7.66 -2.04
C PRO A 22 16.91 -6.44 -2.79
N SER A 23 16.98 -6.50 -4.12
CA SER A 23 16.44 -5.47 -5.00
C SER A 23 14.95 -5.31 -4.70
N ARG A 24 14.61 -4.18 -4.09
CA ARG A 24 13.22 -3.87 -3.73
C ARG A 24 12.38 -3.93 -5.01
N PRO A 25 11.30 -4.72 -5.06
CA PRO A 25 10.48 -4.81 -6.26
C PRO A 25 9.97 -3.41 -6.62
N ALA A 26 10.08 -3.05 -7.90
CA ALA A 26 9.63 -1.76 -8.41
C ALA A 26 8.16 -1.56 -8.03
N SER A 27 7.87 -0.50 -7.26
CA SER A 27 6.49 -0.20 -6.89
C SER A 27 5.76 0.47 -8.04
N ILE A 28 4.44 0.32 -8.11
CA ILE A 28 3.61 1.01 -9.11
C ILE A 28 3.75 2.54 -9.03
N THR A 29 4.09 3.06 -7.85
CA THR A 29 4.39 4.49 -7.64
C THR A 29 5.70 4.93 -8.27
N ALA A 30 6.57 3.99 -8.65
CA ALA A 30 7.78 4.25 -9.44
C ALA A 30 7.54 4.16 -10.95
N LEU A 31 6.44 3.53 -11.38
CA LEU A 31 6.09 3.31 -12.79
C LEU A 31 5.11 4.35 -13.34
N MET A 32 4.37 5.05 -12.46
CA MET A 32 3.42 6.08 -12.83
C MET A 32 3.60 7.33 -11.97
N ALA A 33 3.49 8.51 -12.59
CA ALA A 33 3.49 9.78 -11.87
C ALA A 33 2.31 9.85 -10.87
N VAL A 34 2.57 10.45 -9.72
CA VAL A 34 1.60 10.56 -8.60
C VAL A 34 0.34 11.29 -9.04
N GLN A 35 0.50 12.36 -9.82
CA GLN A 35 -0.61 13.13 -10.34
C GLN A 35 -1.45 12.35 -11.37
N THR A 36 -0.82 11.49 -12.17
CA THR A 36 -1.55 10.59 -13.08
C THR A 36 -2.37 9.61 -12.26
N LEU A 37 -1.78 8.92 -11.29
CA LEU A 37 -2.49 7.97 -10.44
C LEU A 37 -3.67 8.63 -9.69
N ARG A 38 -3.46 9.86 -9.18
CA ARG A 38 -4.51 10.64 -8.54
C ARG A 38 -5.67 10.88 -9.50
N SER A 39 -5.38 11.36 -10.70
CA SER A 39 -6.41 11.81 -11.66
C SER A 39 -7.09 10.67 -12.42
N THR A 40 -6.44 9.53 -12.61
CA THR A 40 -6.98 8.40 -13.38
C THR A 40 -7.60 7.31 -12.54
N VAL A 41 -7.22 7.16 -11.26
CA VAL A 41 -7.71 6.08 -10.41
C VAL A 41 -8.33 6.60 -9.12
N ILE A 42 -7.57 7.31 -8.30
CA ILE A 42 -8.00 7.64 -6.92
C ILE A 42 -9.20 8.61 -6.93
N ARG A 43 -9.08 9.76 -7.61
CA ARG A 43 -10.17 10.74 -7.67
C ARG A 43 -11.42 10.16 -8.34
N PRO A 44 -11.36 9.54 -9.53
CA PRO A 44 -12.56 8.95 -10.14
C PRO A 44 -13.24 7.91 -9.25
N THR A 45 -12.47 7.06 -8.56
CA THR A 45 -13.02 6.05 -7.64
C THR A 45 -13.70 6.72 -6.44
N LEU A 46 -13.06 7.70 -5.80
CA LEU A 46 -13.66 8.41 -4.67
C LEU A 46 -14.92 9.17 -5.09
N THR A 47 -14.90 9.86 -6.23
CA THR A 47 -16.08 10.52 -6.81
C THR A 47 -17.21 9.51 -7.07
N PHE A 48 -16.91 8.32 -7.60
CA PHE A 48 -17.89 7.26 -7.80
C PHE A 48 -18.54 6.79 -6.48
N LEU A 49 -17.78 6.80 -5.37
CA LEU A 49 -18.30 6.54 -4.03
C LEU A 49 -19.00 7.74 -3.37
N GLY A 50 -19.17 8.85 -4.11
CA GLY A 50 -19.78 10.08 -3.59
C GLY A 50 -18.84 10.95 -2.74
N VAL A 51 -17.53 10.66 -2.73
CA VAL A 51 -16.52 11.36 -1.93
C VAL A 51 -15.76 12.35 -2.80
N ASN A 52 -16.08 13.63 -2.68
CA ASN A 52 -15.46 14.72 -3.44
C ASN A 52 -14.65 15.63 -2.51
N LEU A 53 -13.63 15.07 -1.85
CA LEU A 53 -12.81 15.76 -0.86
C LEU A 53 -11.33 15.62 -1.17
N LEU A 54 -10.63 16.74 -1.35
CA LEU A 54 -9.18 16.74 -1.61
C LEU A 54 -8.39 16.07 -0.48
N ALA A 55 -8.83 16.23 0.77
CA ALA A 55 -8.23 15.54 1.92
C ALA A 55 -8.36 14.01 1.83
N ALA A 56 -9.47 13.48 1.29
CA ALA A 56 -9.65 12.04 1.07
C ALA A 56 -8.73 11.54 -0.06
N GLU A 57 -8.61 12.29 -1.15
CA GLU A 57 -7.65 11.99 -2.22
C GLU A 57 -6.21 11.93 -1.66
N ASN A 58 -5.81 12.93 -0.87
CA ASN A 58 -4.50 13.00 -0.26
C ASN A 58 -4.27 11.86 0.74
N LEU A 59 -5.28 11.50 1.54
CA LEU A 59 -5.15 10.41 2.50
C LEU A 59 -4.93 9.07 1.79
N VAL A 60 -5.78 8.74 0.81
CA VAL A 60 -5.69 7.47 0.08
C VAL A 60 -4.41 7.40 -0.75
N LEU A 61 -4.05 8.48 -1.44
CA LEU A 61 -2.80 8.52 -2.21
C LEU A 61 -1.58 8.39 -1.30
N GLY A 62 -1.56 9.11 -0.18
CA GLY A 62 -0.48 8.99 0.80
C GLY A 62 -0.39 7.60 1.42
N THR A 63 -1.54 6.94 1.61
CA THR A 63 -1.59 5.56 2.08
C THR A 63 -0.84 4.65 1.11
N LEU A 64 -1.14 4.75 -0.18
CA LEU A 64 -0.48 3.96 -1.23
C LEU A 64 1.03 4.23 -1.29
N LEU A 65 1.43 5.51 -1.21
CA LEU A 65 2.84 5.93 -1.21
C LEU A 65 3.59 5.41 0.02
N ALA A 66 2.94 5.44 1.18
CA ALA A 66 3.53 4.94 2.42
C ALA A 66 3.65 3.40 2.38
N THR A 67 2.60 2.68 1.99
CA THR A 67 2.61 1.20 1.91
C THR A 67 3.56 0.66 0.84
N SER A 68 3.86 1.44 -0.21
CA SER A 68 4.87 1.07 -1.18
C SER A 68 6.30 1.22 -0.67
N ARG A 69 6.53 2.12 0.29
CA ARG A 69 7.84 2.47 0.85
C ARG A 69 8.14 1.84 2.21
N LEU A 70 7.13 1.40 2.94
CA LEU A 70 7.31 0.58 4.13
C LEU A 70 8.02 -0.74 3.79
N PRO A 71 8.93 -1.22 4.65
CA PRO A 71 9.52 -2.54 4.52
C PRO A 71 8.45 -3.65 4.49
N LEU A 72 8.77 -4.82 3.91
CA LEU A 72 7.79 -5.90 3.77
C LEU A 72 7.37 -6.48 5.12
N GLU A 73 8.26 -6.50 6.09
CA GLU A 73 8.02 -6.89 7.48
C GLU A 73 7.02 -5.96 8.20
N CYS A 74 6.84 -4.73 7.71
CA CYS A 74 5.81 -3.81 8.20
C CYS A 74 4.41 -4.17 7.68
N ARG A 75 4.30 -5.05 6.67
CA ARG A 75 3.00 -5.53 6.19
C ARG A 75 2.45 -6.58 7.14
N LEU A 76 1.12 -6.60 7.28
CA LEU A 76 0.45 -7.67 8.00
C LEU A 76 0.49 -8.96 7.18
N ALA A 77 0.30 -10.10 7.86
CA ALA A 77 0.21 -11.39 7.19
C ALA A 77 -0.96 -11.37 6.18
N ASN A 78 -0.78 -12.07 5.05
CA ASN A 78 -1.77 -12.16 3.97
C ASN A 78 -2.22 -10.81 3.37
N ALA A 79 -1.44 -9.74 3.56
CA ALA A 79 -1.70 -8.45 2.94
C ALA A 79 -1.50 -8.51 1.41
N ILE A 80 -2.53 -8.11 0.66
CA ILE A 80 -2.54 -8.17 -0.80
C ILE A 80 -2.43 -6.78 -1.41
N GLY A 81 -1.69 -6.73 -2.52
CA GLY A 81 -1.70 -5.59 -3.43
C GLY A 81 -0.94 -4.37 -2.91
N PRO A 82 -1.08 -3.23 -3.61
CA PRO A 82 -0.25 -2.07 -3.35
C PRO A 82 -0.69 -1.31 -2.08
N PHE A 83 -1.94 -1.46 -1.67
CA PHE A 83 -2.46 -0.97 -0.40
C PHE A 83 -2.17 -1.90 0.79
N ALA A 84 -1.59 -3.09 0.57
CA ALA A 84 -1.27 -4.05 1.62
C ALA A 84 -2.46 -4.38 2.55
N ILE A 85 -3.63 -4.65 1.97
CA ILE A 85 -4.87 -4.93 2.72
C ILE A 85 -4.90 -6.43 3.09
N PRO A 86 -5.00 -6.80 4.38
CA PRO A 86 -5.12 -8.20 4.80
C PRO A 86 -6.41 -8.85 4.32
N THR A 87 -6.34 -10.13 3.96
CA THR A 87 -7.52 -10.92 3.55
C THR A 87 -8.59 -10.96 4.63
N GLU A 88 -8.20 -11.07 5.89
CA GLU A 88 -9.13 -11.15 7.03
C GLU A 88 -9.90 -9.84 7.20
N LEU A 89 -9.21 -8.69 7.05
CA LEU A 89 -9.85 -7.38 7.09
C LEU A 89 -10.80 -7.18 5.90
N HIS A 90 -10.41 -7.67 4.72
CA HIS A 90 -11.28 -7.63 3.54
C HIS A 90 -12.58 -8.42 3.77
N THR A 91 -12.50 -9.63 4.33
CA THR A 91 -13.68 -10.42 4.70
C THR A 91 -14.53 -9.70 5.73
N GLU A 92 -13.93 -9.15 6.80
CA GLU A 92 -14.65 -8.41 7.84
C GLU A 92 -15.39 -7.19 7.27
N LEU A 93 -14.79 -6.48 6.31
CA LEU A 93 -15.43 -5.36 5.64
C LEU A 93 -16.66 -5.80 4.84
N TRP A 94 -16.60 -6.92 4.13
CA TRP A 94 -17.75 -7.45 3.37
C TRP A 94 -18.84 -8.00 4.28
N ASP A 95 -18.48 -8.96 5.13
CA ASP A 95 -19.43 -9.75 5.90
C ASP A 95 -19.96 -8.98 7.13
N GLY A 96 -19.17 -8.03 7.64
CA GLY A 96 -19.52 -7.21 8.80
C GLY A 96 -20.07 -5.83 8.42
N TYR A 97 -19.27 -5.02 7.71
CA TYR A 97 -19.61 -3.61 7.48
C TYR A 97 -20.55 -3.39 6.28
N LEU A 98 -20.24 -3.99 5.13
CA LEU A 98 -21.02 -3.81 3.90
C LEU A 98 -22.32 -4.60 3.89
N ALA A 99 -22.38 -5.75 4.57
CA ALA A 99 -23.62 -6.50 4.75
C ALA A 99 -24.76 -5.66 5.37
N GLN A 100 -24.42 -4.64 6.16
CA GLN A 100 -25.37 -3.71 6.79
C GLN A 100 -25.68 -2.48 5.92
N GLN A 101 -25.02 -2.32 4.77
CA GLN A 101 -25.09 -1.14 3.90
C GLN A 101 -25.22 -1.57 2.43
N PRO A 102 -26.39 -2.08 2.01
CA PRO A 102 -26.58 -2.74 0.71
C PRO A 102 -26.28 -1.83 -0.50
N ASP A 103 -26.58 -0.53 -0.40
CA ASP A 103 -26.28 0.42 -1.48
C ASP A 103 -24.78 0.60 -1.68
N GLN A 104 -24.04 0.78 -0.58
CA GLN A 104 -22.58 0.90 -0.61
C GLN A 104 -21.91 -0.42 -1.05
N ALA A 105 -22.42 -1.56 -0.57
CA ALA A 105 -21.98 -2.87 -1.01
C ALA A 105 -22.15 -3.05 -2.52
N SER A 106 -23.30 -2.63 -3.06
CA SER A 106 -23.59 -2.69 -4.50
C SER A 106 -22.66 -1.79 -5.31
N LEU A 107 -22.39 -0.56 -4.85
CA LEU A 107 -21.42 0.34 -5.50
C LEU A 107 -20.03 -0.28 -5.56
N ILE A 108 -19.50 -0.73 -4.41
CA ILE A 108 -18.16 -1.33 -4.35
C ILE A 108 -18.10 -2.64 -5.16
N ARG A 109 -19.16 -3.46 -5.12
CA ARG A 109 -19.26 -4.67 -5.94
C ARG A 109 -19.22 -4.38 -7.43
N GLY A 110 -19.79 -3.24 -7.85
CA GLY A 110 -19.78 -2.77 -9.24
C GLY A 110 -18.39 -2.39 -9.77
N LEU A 111 -17.43 -2.10 -8.88
CA LEU A 111 -16.02 -1.87 -9.24
C LEU A 111 -15.24 -3.18 -9.45
N ALA A 112 -15.66 -4.26 -8.80
CA ALA A 112 -15.00 -5.57 -8.88
C ALA A 112 -15.36 -6.28 -10.19
N SER A 113 -14.48 -7.17 -10.65
CA SER A 113 -14.82 -8.04 -11.78
C SER A 113 -16.07 -8.88 -11.49
N GLN A 114 -16.82 -9.23 -12.53
CA GLN A 114 -18.03 -10.04 -12.34
C GLN A 114 -17.69 -11.47 -11.95
N HIS A 115 -16.83 -12.14 -12.72
CA HIS A 115 -16.52 -13.56 -12.54
C HIS A 115 -15.44 -13.81 -11.49
N CYS A 116 -14.28 -13.14 -11.59
CA CYS A 116 -13.14 -13.43 -10.72
C CYS A 116 -13.45 -13.11 -9.26
N PHE A 117 -14.23 -12.06 -8.98
CA PHE A 117 -14.65 -11.73 -7.62
C PHE A 117 -15.43 -12.87 -6.94
N LEU A 118 -16.27 -13.60 -7.68
CA LEU A 118 -17.06 -14.70 -7.11
C LEU A 118 -16.21 -15.94 -6.80
N GLN A 119 -15.06 -16.09 -7.46
CA GLN A 119 -14.14 -17.21 -7.27
C GLN A 119 -13.06 -16.91 -6.22
N ASN A 120 -12.49 -15.71 -6.29
CA ASN A 120 -11.45 -15.25 -5.39
C ASN A 120 -11.58 -13.73 -5.18
N PRO A 121 -12.45 -13.28 -4.25
CA PRO A 121 -12.72 -11.86 -4.04
C PRO A 121 -11.48 -11.08 -3.60
N HIS A 122 -10.55 -11.73 -2.88
CA HIS A 122 -9.33 -11.11 -2.40
C HIS A 122 -8.35 -10.72 -3.52
N ALA A 123 -8.39 -11.41 -4.66
CA ALA A 123 -7.48 -11.15 -5.76
C ALA A 123 -7.70 -9.75 -6.38
N GLU A 124 -8.91 -9.18 -6.29
CA GLU A 124 -9.19 -7.81 -6.74
C GLU A 124 -8.30 -6.77 -6.05
N LEU A 125 -7.93 -7.00 -4.77
CA LEU A 125 -7.04 -6.10 -4.04
C LEU A 125 -5.66 -5.99 -4.70
N GLY A 126 -5.25 -7.01 -5.46
CA GLY A 126 -3.97 -7.09 -6.13
C GLY A 126 -3.96 -6.46 -7.53
N TYR A 127 -4.95 -6.79 -8.37
CA TYR A 127 -4.95 -6.39 -9.78
C TYR A 127 -5.90 -5.26 -10.14
N ASN A 128 -6.91 -4.96 -9.30
CA ASN A 128 -7.92 -3.94 -9.58
C ASN A 128 -7.70 -2.73 -8.66
N LEU A 129 -6.94 -1.76 -9.14
CA LEU A 129 -6.54 -0.62 -8.33
C LEU A 129 -7.71 0.28 -7.93
N ALA A 130 -8.76 0.39 -8.76
CA ALA A 130 -9.97 1.13 -8.40
C ALA A 130 -10.71 0.43 -7.25
N TYR A 131 -10.86 -0.89 -7.33
CA TYR A 131 -11.43 -1.67 -6.23
C TYR A 131 -10.59 -1.57 -4.95
N ALA A 132 -9.27 -1.76 -5.05
CA ALA A 132 -8.38 -1.66 -3.90
C ALA A 132 -8.41 -0.24 -3.27
N THR A 133 -8.54 0.81 -4.08
CA THR A 133 -8.75 2.20 -3.61
C THR A 133 -10.07 2.32 -2.84
N ALA A 134 -11.16 1.74 -3.35
CA ALA A 134 -12.45 1.76 -2.68
C ALA A 134 -12.40 1.05 -1.31
N ILE A 135 -11.76 -0.12 -1.22
CA ILE A 135 -11.58 -0.83 0.05
C ILE A 135 -10.64 -0.05 0.98
N ALA A 136 -9.56 0.56 0.47
CA ALA A 136 -8.68 1.40 1.29
C ALA A 136 -9.42 2.59 1.90
N TRP A 137 -10.30 3.24 1.13
CA TRP A 137 -11.18 4.29 1.65
C TRP A 137 -12.16 3.75 2.71
N LEU A 138 -12.75 2.57 2.45
CA LEU A 138 -13.70 1.92 3.35
C LEU A 138 -13.11 1.66 4.75
N ILE A 139 -11.82 1.34 4.84
CA ILE A 139 -11.11 1.15 6.12
C ILE A 139 -11.18 2.42 6.98
N TYR A 140 -10.98 3.60 6.38
CA TYR A 140 -11.08 4.88 7.08
C TYR A 140 -12.54 5.22 7.42
N GLN A 141 -13.45 5.02 6.46
CA GLN A 141 -14.86 5.32 6.65
C GLN A 141 -15.47 4.50 7.79
N ARG A 142 -15.18 3.18 7.86
CA ARG A 142 -15.65 2.28 8.93
C ARG A 142 -15.20 2.75 10.32
N GLN A 143 -14.04 3.38 10.43
CA GLN A 143 -13.50 3.89 11.69
C GLN A 143 -14.06 5.26 12.09
N GLY A 144 -14.99 5.82 11.29
CA GLY A 144 -15.57 7.12 11.56
C GLY A 144 -14.57 8.27 11.41
N VAL A 145 -13.56 8.12 10.55
CA VAL A 145 -12.58 9.18 10.30
C VAL A 145 -13.29 10.37 9.65
N CYS A 146 -13.43 11.45 10.41
CA CYS A 146 -13.97 12.72 9.92
C CYS A 146 -12.84 13.58 9.37
N LEU A 147 -12.77 13.72 8.04
CA LEU A 147 -11.79 14.58 7.39
C LEU A 147 -12.30 16.01 7.29
N HIS A 148 -11.53 16.95 7.83
CA HIS A 148 -11.75 18.37 7.56
C HIS A 148 -11.28 18.71 6.13
N PRO A 149 -12.00 19.55 5.35
CA PRO A 149 -11.61 19.89 3.97
C PRO A 149 -10.21 20.49 3.82
N GLN A 150 -9.71 21.14 4.88
CA GLN A 150 -8.39 21.76 4.91
C GLN A 150 -7.37 20.94 5.72
N ALA A 151 -7.62 19.64 5.94
CA ALA A 151 -6.70 18.78 6.68
C ALA A 151 -5.31 18.81 6.03
N THR A 152 -4.33 19.14 6.86
CA THR A 152 -2.92 19.21 6.49
C THR A 152 -2.33 17.81 6.32
N LEU A 153 -1.23 17.66 5.58
CA LEU A 153 -0.53 16.38 5.45
C LEU A 153 -0.11 15.80 6.81
N ALA A 154 0.19 16.64 7.80
CA ALA A 154 0.54 16.21 9.16
C ALA A 154 -0.67 15.67 9.96
N GLU A 155 -1.88 16.12 9.67
CA GLU A 155 -3.10 15.53 10.22
C GLU A 155 -3.42 14.21 9.52
N LEU A 156 -3.33 14.18 8.19
CA LEU A 156 -3.56 12.96 7.41
C LEU A 156 -2.57 11.84 7.75
N SER A 157 -1.30 12.17 8.01
CA SER A 157 -0.30 11.18 8.39
C SER A 157 -0.57 10.54 9.76
N ARG A 158 -1.12 11.32 10.70
CA ARG A 158 -1.57 10.80 12.01
C ARG A 158 -2.80 9.91 11.87
N ILE A 159 -3.73 10.27 10.99
CA ILE A 159 -4.88 9.44 10.64
C ILE A 159 -4.41 8.11 10.05
N TRP A 160 -3.52 8.13 9.06
CA TRP A 160 -2.96 6.91 8.47
C TRP A 160 -2.28 6.03 9.53
N GLN A 161 -1.42 6.61 10.38
CA GLN A 161 -0.70 5.86 11.41
C GLN A 161 -1.63 5.14 12.39
N THR A 162 -2.78 5.75 12.71
CA THR A 162 -3.68 5.25 13.76
C THR A 162 -4.78 4.36 13.21
N ALA A 163 -5.24 4.62 11.99
CA ALA A 163 -6.39 3.95 11.40
C ALA A 163 -6.02 2.90 10.35
N TYR A 164 -4.89 3.01 9.66
CA TYR A 164 -4.56 2.09 8.56
C TYR A 164 -3.78 0.86 9.05
N PRO A 165 -4.10 -0.36 8.57
CA PRO A 165 -3.42 -1.58 9.00
C PRO A 165 -1.95 -1.62 8.55
N HIS A 166 -1.03 -1.62 9.52
CA HIS A 166 0.41 -1.84 9.31
C HIS A 166 1.11 -2.19 10.63
N ARG A 167 2.36 -2.66 10.57
CA ARG A 167 3.24 -2.85 11.73
C ARG A 167 4.33 -1.78 11.77
N GLY A 168 4.39 -1.02 12.84
CA GLY A 168 5.48 -0.07 13.09
C GLY A 168 5.52 1.16 12.17
N GLY A 169 4.56 1.33 11.27
CA GLY A 169 4.41 2.54 10.46
C GLY A 169 4.14 3.76 11.34
N ARG A 170 4.80 4.88 11.03
CA ARG A 170 4.72 6.14 11.76
C ARG A 170 4.34 7.27 10.82
N ALA A 171 3.70 8.31 11.34
CA ALA A 171 3.29 9.49 10.57
C ALA A 171 4.41 10.09 9.71
N VAL A 172 5.67 10.02 10.17
CA VAL A 172 6.83 10.47 9.40
C VAL A 172 7.03 9.65 8.11
N ASP A 173 6.77 8.35 8.11
CA ASP A 173 6.93 7.50 6.93
C ASP A 173 5.97 7.90 5.82
N PHE A 174 4.75 8.28 6.18
CA PHE A 174 3.75 8.83 5.26
C PHE A 174 4.18 10.18 4.70
N MET A 175 4.71 11.07 5.56
CA MET A 175 5.18 12.40 5.12
C MET A 175 6.40 12.31 4.21
N ASP A 176 7.36 11.45 4.54
CA ASP A 176 8.57 11.21 3.74
C ASP A 176 8.21 10.59 2.38
N ALA A 177 7.20 9.71 2.36
CA ALA A 177 6.66 9.16 1.13
C ALA A 177 6.09 10.25 0.21
N TRP A 178 5.31 11.19 0.77
CA TRP A 178 4.81 12.36 0.05
C TRP A 178 5.94 13.25 -0.49
N ALA A 179 6.88 13.64 0.38
CA ALA A 179 7.97 14.54 0.00
C ALA A 179 8.81 13.97 -1.14
N SER A 180 9.13 12.67 -1.05
CA SER A 180 9.88 11.97 -2.09
C SER A 180 9.12 11.94 -3.42
N ALA A 181 7.82 11.69 -3.37
CA ALA A 181 7.01 11.56 -4.58
C ALA A 181 6.82 12.92 -5.28
N SER A 182 6.67 14.01 -4.53
CA SER A 182 6.65 15.38 -5.07
C SER A 182 8.00 15.81 -5.65
N ALA A 183 9.12 15.40 -5.05
CA ALA A 183 10.45 15.69 -5.59
C ALA A 183 10.71 14.98 -6.93
N SER A 184 10.24 13.73 -7.07
CA SER A 184 10.34 12.98 -8.33
C SER A 184 9.53 13.59 -9.47
N GLU A 185 8.39 14.23 -9.19
CA GLU A 185 7.60 14.91 -10.23
C GLU A 185 8.33 16.14 -10.79
N LEU A 186 8.99 16.92 -9.94
CA LEU A 186 9.75 18.10 -10.36
C LEU A 186 10.92 17.74 -11.29
N LEU A 187 11.58 16.60 -11.05
CA LEU A 187 12.69 16.10 -11.87
C LEU A 187 12.26 15.60 -13.26
N PHE A 188 11.00 15.20 -13.44
CA PHE A 188 10.48 14.72 -14.72
C PHE A 188 9.85 15.84 -15.57
N THR A 189 9.59 17.00 -14.96
CA THR A 189 9.03 18.19 -15.62
C THR A 189 10.07 19.27 -15.98
N ALA A 190 11.34 19.09 -15.58
CA ALA A 190 12.45 19.98 -15.88
C ALA A 190 13.30 19.43 -17.03
#